data_AF-A0AAU8P3J4-F1
#
_entry.id   AF-A0AAU8P3J4-F1
#
_cell.length_a   1.000
_cell.length_b   1.000
_cell.length_c   1.000
_cell.angle_alpha   90.00
_cell.angle_beta   90.00
_cell.angle_gamma   90.00
#
_symmetry.space_group_name_H-M   'P 1'
#
loop_
_entity.id
_entity.type
_entity.pdbx_description
1 polymer ?
#
loop_
_entity_poly.entity_id
_entity_poly.type
_entity_poly.pdbx_seq_one_letter_code
_entity_poly.pdbx_strand_id
1 'polypeptide(L)'
;MSYSLPTPPEYVGRFAPSPSGDLHFGSLIAALGSYLRARACGGRWLVRIEDIDPPREVPGAADRILRALDHYGLRWDGPVLYQSQRHEAYRAILDQLHRQGLAYYCTCTRQRIHALGGLYDGHCRDLGRGAPGAALRLRQTQPVYGFHDRLRGWLDADAALAREDFIIHRRDGLFAYNLAVVADDHFQGVNEIVRGADLIAPTVRQIALYHQLGWQAPAYLHLPLALNDDGNKLSKQNHAQPIPLGDPRPLLLQALTFLGQTPDAALRDLSTEALLTQAVAQWRLEKVPLQVTQPTTIPSAPFSNSPA
;
A
#
# COMPACT_ATOMS: atom_id res chain seq x y z
N MET A 1 -38.72 23.63 -5.11
CA MET A 1 -37.49 23.39 -4.32
C MET A 1 -36.65 22.38 -5.10
N SER A 2 -35.64 22.86 -5.82
CA SER A 2 -34.70 22.02 -6.57
C SER A 2 -33.74 21.36 -5.57
N TYR A 3 -33.93 20.06 -5.34
CA TYR A 3 -32.96 19.25 -4.63
C TYR A 3 -31.74 19.07 -5.54
N SER A 4 -30.68 19.83 -5.29
CA SER A 4 -29.37 19.54 -5.86
C SER A 4 -28.86 18.26 -5.18
N LEU A 5 -28.69 17.20 -5.97
CA LEU A 5 -28.02 15.99 -5.50
C LEU A 5 -26.59 16.36 -5.04
N PRO A 6 -26.13 15.83 -3.90
CA PRO A 6 -24.77 16.10 -3.44
C PRO A 6 -23.77 15.63 -4.49
N THR A 7 -22.82 16.51 -4.85
CA THR A 7 -21.70 16.15 -5.71
C THR A 7 -20.97 14.97 -5.08
N PRO A 8 -20.70 13.88 -5.82
CA PRO A 8 -19.94 12.76 -5.27
C PRO A 8 -18.59 13.27 -4.74
N PRO A 9 -18.07 12.67 -3.65
CA PRO A 9 -16.79 13.08 -3.10
C PRO A 9 -15.70 12.93 -4.16
N GLU A 10 -14.81 13.91 -4.22
CA GLU A 10 -13.62 13.88 -5.10
C GLU A 10 -12.82 12.60 -4.86
N TYR A 11 -12.36 11.93 -5.92
CA TYR A 11 -11.50 10.75 -5.79
C TYR A 11 -10.16 11.13 -5.14
N VAL A 12 -9.71 10.34 -4.15
CA VAL A 12 -8.40 10.49 -3.51
C VAL A 12 -7.75 9.11 -3.38
N GLY A 13 -6.67 8.91 -4.13
CA GLY A 13 -5.80 7.75 -4.05
C GLY A 13 -4.42 8.11 -3.52
N ARG A 14 -3.58 7.09 -3.27
CA ARG A 14 -2.20 7.32 -2.83
C ARG A 14 -1.23 6.21 -3.22
N PHE A 15 0.04 6.57 -3.32
CA PHE A 15 1.16 5.63 -3.27
C PHE A 15 1.89 5.76 -1.93
N ALA A 16 2.05 4.64 -1.22
CA ALA A 16 2.57 4.62 0.14
C ALA A 16 3.80 3.69 0.27
N PRO A 17 4.99 4.08 -0.22
CA PRO A 17 6.18 3.23 -0.18
C PRO A 17 6.88 3.25 1.18
N SER A 18 7.37 2.10 1.62
CA SER A 18 8.33 2.00 2.72
C SER A 18 9.77 2.25 2.24
N PRO A 19 10.56 3.11 2.92
CA PRO A 19 11.92 3.45 2.51
C PRO A 19 12.97 2.42 2.95
N SER A 20 12.65 1.13 2.87
CA SER A 20 13.57 0.02 3.09
C SER A 20 14.55 -0.25 1.94
N GLY A 21 14.66 0.72 1.01
CA GLY A 21 15.44 0.63 -0.23
C GLY A 21 14.78 1.41 -1.37
N ASP A 22 15.32 1.31 -2.57
CA ASP A 22 14.88 2.11 -3.72
C ASP A 22 13.64 1.53 -4.41
N LEU A 23 13.02 2.30 -5.30
CA LEU A 23 11.95 1.75 -6.14
C LEU A 23 12.51 0.68 -7.08
N HIS A 24 11.82 -0.44 -7.15
CA HIS A 24 11.99 -1.48 -8.16
C HIS A 24 10.73 -1.57 -9.03
N PHE A 25 10.75 -2.42 -10.06
CA PHE A 25 9.64 -2.53 -11.01
C PHE A 25 8.29 -2.83 -10.33
N GLY A 26 8.23 -3.78 -9.40
CA GLY A 26 7.01 -4.06 -8.63
C GLY A 26 6.43 -2.84 -7.88
N SER A 27 7.28 -2.00 -7.29
CA SER A 27 6.81 -0.74 -6.68
C SER A 27 6.42 0.32 -7.72
N LEU A 28 7.06 0.33 -8.89
CA LEU A 28 6.64 1.17 -10.02
C LEU A 28 5.25 0.78 -10.52
N ILE A 29 4.91 -0.52 -10.59
CA ILE A 29 3.56 -0.98 -10.93
C ILE A 29 2.53 -0.41 -9.95
N ALA A 30 2.81 -0.48 -8.64
CA ALA A 30 1.92 0.08 -7.63
C ALA A 30 1.78 1.60 -7.75
N ALA A 31 2.89 2.32 -7.98
CA ALA A 31 2.87 3.77 -8.18
C ALA A 31 2.09 4.17 -9.45
N LEU A 32 2.44 3.59 -10.60
CA LEU A 32 1.82 3.90 -11.89
C LEU A 32 0.33 3.51 -11.90
N GLY A 33 -0.03 2.31 -11.44
CA GLY A 33 -1.43 1.86 -11.44
C GLY A 33 -2.32 2.71 -10.53
N SER A 34 -1.82 3.11 -9.36
CA SER A 34 -2.54 4.02 -8.46
C SER A 34 -2.64 5.44 -9.03
N TYR A 35 -1.58 5.92 -9.71
CA TYR A 35 -1.57 7.22 -10.39
C TYR A 35 -2.58 7.28 -11.53
N LEU A 36 -2.53 6.32 -12.46
CA LEU A 36 -3.43 6.26 -13.61
C LEU A 36 -4.88 6.15 -13.18
N ARG A 37 -5.17 5.32 -12.16
CA ARG A 37 -6.52 5.21 -11.59
C ARG A 37 -7.01 6.54 -11.03
N ALA A 38 -6.19 7.24 -10.24
CA ALA A 38 -6.57 8.52 -9.66
C ALA A 38 -6.82 9.59 -10.72
N ARG A 39 -5.90 9.71 -11.69
CA ARG A 39 -6.00 10.70 -12.77
C ARG A 39 -7.15 10.42 -13.74
N ALA A 40 -7.41 9.15 -14.06
CA ALA A 40 -8.56 8.77 -14.91
C ALA A 40 -9.91 9.05 -14.23
N CYS A 41 -9.95 9.05 -12.89
CA CYS A 41 -11.11 9.48 -12.11
C CYS A 41 -11.15 11.00 -11.86
N GLY A 42 -10.22 11.78 -12.43
CA GLY A 42 -10.14 13.24 -12.22
C GLY A 42 -9.83 13.64 -10.77
N GLY A 43 -9.21 12.74 -9.99
CA GLY A 43 -8.97 12.94 -8.57
C GLY A 43 -7.52 13.23 -8.20
N ARG A 44 -7.30 13.28 -6.89
CA ARG A 44 -5.98 13.48 -6.28
C ARG A 44 -5.21 12.18 -6.11
N TRP A 45 -3.90 12.25 -6.30
CA TRP A 45 -2.94 11.17 -6.06
C TRP A 45 -1.87 11.66 -5.11
N LEU A 46 -1.89 11.11 -3.89
CA LEU A 46 -1.00 11.52 -2.80
C LEU A 46 0.21 10.59 -2.69
N VAL A 47 1.27 11.06 -2.04
CA VAL A 47 2.41 10.23 -1.64
C VAL A 47 2.58 10.28 -0.13
N ARG A 48 2.80 9.10 0.47
CA ARG A 48 3.12 8.95 1.90
C ARG A 48 4.30 8.02 2.10
N ILE A 49 5.36 8.50 2.72
CA ILE A 49 6.50 7.65 3.09
C ILE A 49 6.16 6.87 4.36
N GLU A 50 6.20 5.54 4.29
CA GLU A 50 5.95 4.63 5.42
C GLU A 50 7.26 4.32 6.18
N ASP A 51 7.87 5.37 6.73
CA ASP A 51 9.07 5.38 7.60
C ASP A 51 8.71 5.18 9.08
N ILE A 52 8.05 4.05 9.36
CA ILE A 52 7.52 3.72 10.70
C ILE A 52 8.30 2.59 11.40
N ASP A 53 9.33 2.04 10.75
CA ASP A 53 10.18 0.97 11.28
C ASP A 53 11.66 1.33 11.03
N PRO A 54 12.23 2.30 11.79
CA PRO A 54 13.58 2.83 11.56
C PRO A 54 14.68 1.78 11.39
N PRO A 55 14.68 0.66 12.14
CA PRO A 55 15.65 -0.42 11.93
C PRO A 55 15.66 -1.05 10.53
N ARG A 56 14.56 -0.92 9.76
CA ARG A 56 14.44 -1.45 8.39
C ARG A 56 14.62 -0.39 7.32
N GLU A 57 14.76 0.87 7.70
CA GLU A 57 14.90 1.98 6.78
C GLU A 57 16.32 2.08 6.26
N VAL A 58 16.45 2.49 4.99
CA VAL A 58 17.74 2.76 4.37
C VAL A 58 17.92 4.27 4.29
N PRO A 59 18.99 4.83 4.88
CA PRO A 59 19.27 6.27 4.80
C PRO A 59 19.22 6.80 3.36
N GLY A 60 18.48 7.91 3.18
CA GLY A 60 18.27 8.56 1.88
C GLY A 60 17.36 7.81 0.91
N ALA A 61 16.80 6.64 1.26
CA ALA A 61 15.91 5.91 0.37
C ALA A 61 14.59 6.66 0.13
N ALA A 62 14.04 7.34 1.13
CA ALA A 62 12.85 8.18 0.96
C ALA A 62 13.08 9.24 -0.14
N ASP A 63 14.19 9.97 -0.08
CA ASP A 63 14.50 10.98 -1.09
C ASP A 63 14.76 10.38 -2.48
N ARG A 64 15.42 9.21 -2.54
CA ARG A 64 15.64 8.49 -3.81
C ARG A 64 14.32 8.01 -4.42
N ILE A 65 13.37 7.55 -3.60
CA ILE A 65 12.03 7.18 -4.04
C ILE A 65 11.32 8.40 -4.64
N LEU A 66 11.31 9.54 -3.94
CA LEU A 66 10.63 10.75 -4.41
C LEU A 66 11.26 11.29 -5.71
N ARG A 67 12.60 11.30 -5.80
CA ARG A 67 13.30 11.66 -7.04
C ARG A 67 12.97 10.73 -8.20
N ALA A 68 12.86 9.42 -7.93
CA ALA A 68 12.48 8.46 -8.95
C ALA A 68 11.03 8.67 -9.43
N LEU A 69 10.08 8.96 -8.53
CA LEU A 69 8.71 9.29 -8.94
C LEU A 69 8.65 10.53 -9.84
N ASP A 70 9.35 11.61 -9.46
CA ASP A 70 9.42 12.84 -10.25
C ASP A 70 10.09 12.61 -11.62
N HIS A 71 11.20 11.87 -11.66
CA HIS A 71 11.90 11.49 -12.89
C HIS A 71 11.01 10.71 -13.87
N TYR A 72 10.13 9.84 -13.35
CA TYR A 72 9.17 9.09 -14.13
C TYR A 72 7.89 9.88 -14.46
N GLY A 73 7.81 11.15 -14.09
CA GLY A 73 6.65 12.02 -14.35
C GLY A 73 5.42 11.76 -13.46
N LEU A 74 5.56 10.92 -12.42
CA LEU A 74 4.48 10.57 -11.50
C LEU A 74 4.34 11.64 -10.41
N ARG A 75 3.78 12.79 -10.79
CA ARG A 75 3.63 13.95 -9.89
C ARG A 75 2.45 13.78 -8.94
N TRP A 76 2.71 13.94 -7.65
CA TRP A 76 1.71 13.86 -6.58
C TRP A 76 1.13 15.23 -6.22
N ASP A 77 -0.05 15.19 -5.60
CA ASP A 77 -0.76 16.38 -5.16
C ASP A 77 -0.53 16.64 -3.67
N GLY A 78 -0.33 17.91 -3.33
CA GLY A 78 -0.12 18.34 -1.95
C GLY A 78 1.23 17.88 -1.35
N PRO A 79 1.41 18.08 -0.04
CA PRO A 79 2.64 17.70 0.64
C PRO A 79 2.76 16.17 0.79
N VAL A 80 4.00 15.67 0.76
CA VAL A 80 4.32 14.29 1.14
C VAL A 80 4.08 14.14 2.65
N LEU A 81 3.35 13.08 3.04
CA LEU A 81 3.20 12.72 4.44
C LEU A 81 4.29 11.73 4.87
N TYR A 82 4.84 11.88 6.07
CA TYR A 82 5.84 10.97 6.64
C TYR A 82 5.28 10.34 7.92
N GLN A 83 5.27 9.01 8.01
CA GLN A 83 4.74 8.30 9.18
C GLN A 83 5.59 8.51 10.44
N SER A 84 6.89 8.74 10.28
CA SER A 84 7.80 9.15 11.36
C SER A 84 7.33 10.42 12.10
N GLN A 85 6.54 11.26 11.43
CA GLN A 85 5.99 12.52 11.97
C GLN A 85 4.55 12.36 12.51
N ARG A 86 4.01 11.14 12.54
CA ARG A 86 2.58 10.87 12.83
C ARG A 86 2.35 10.11 14.14
N HIS A 87 3.40 9.88 14.92
CA HIS A 87 3.34 9.12 16.17
C HIS A 87 2.29 9.62 17.16
N GLU A 88 2.09 10.93 17.28
CA GLU A 88 1.06 11.49 18.18
C GLU A 88 -0.36 11.09 17.74
N ALA A 89 -0.65 11.16 16.45
CA ALA A 89 -1.95 10.75 15.91
C ALA A 89 -2.22 9.26 16.17
N TYR A 90 -1.18 8.41 16.03
CA TYR A 90 -1.31 6.99 16.34
C TYR A 90 -1.56 6.74 17.82
N ARG A 91 -0.86 7.46 18.72
CA ARG A 91 -1.11 7.37 20.18
C ARG A 91 -2.54 7.77 20.53
N ALA A 92 -3.05 8.87 19.96
CA ALA A 92 -4.42 9.31 20.20
C ALA A 92 -5.46 8.24 19.86
N ILE A 93 -5.25 7.50 18.75
CA ILE A 93 -6.12 6.39 18.35
C ILE A 93 -5.98 5.21 19.33
N LEU A 94 -4.77 4.85 19.74
CA LEU A 94 -4.55 3.80 20.74
C LEU A 94 -5.24 4.14 22.07
N ASP A 95 -5.13 5.40 22.52
CA ASP A 95 -5.76 5.88 23.76
C ASP A 95 -7.29 5.89 23.66
N GLN A 96 -7.84 6.24 22.49
CA GLN A 96 -9.28 6.12 22.23
C GLN A 96 -9.74 4.66 22.33
N LEU A 97 -9.09 3.75 21.60
CA LEU A 97 -9.44 2.33 21.58
C LEU A 97 -9.32 1.72 22.98
N HIS A 98 -8.28 2.07 23.73
CA HIS A 98 -8.09 1.57 25.09
C HIS A 98 -9.18 2.07 26.05
N ARG A 99 -9.51 3.37 26.02
CA ARG A 99 -10.60 3.94 26.84
C ARG A 99 -11.97 3.32 26.52
N GLN A 100 -12.19 2.91 25.28
CA GLN A 100 -13.41 2.24 24.83
C GLN A 100 -13.42 0.74 25.15
N GLY A 101 -12.37 0.18 25.77
CA GLY A 101 -12.23 -1.26 26.01
C GLY A 101 -11.98 -2.09 24.75
N LEU A 102 -11.69 -1.43 23.62
CA LEU A 102 -11.42 -2.04 22.30
C LEU A 102 -9.95 -2.40 22.09
N ALA A 103 -9.09 -2.19 23.10
CA ALA A 103 -7.69 -2.63 23.06
C ALA A 103 -7.22 -3.08 24.44
N TYR A 104 -6.33 -4.08 24.47
CA TYR A 104 -5.76 -4.63 25.71
C TYR A 104 -4.28 -4.97 25.56
N TYR A 105 -3.58 -5.01 26.70
CA TYR A 105 -2.16 -5.34 26.76
C TYR A 105 -1.94 -6.86 26.70
N CYS A 106 -0.95 -7.26 25.89
CA CYS A 106 -0.56 -8.63 25.67
C CYS A 106 0.93 -8.82 26.03
N THR A 107 1.21 -9.73 26.96
CA THR A 107 2.58 -10.05 27.40
C THR A 107 3.11 -11.37 26.84
N CYS A 108 2.34 -12.02 25.95
CA CYS A 108 2.74 -13.28 25.31
C CYS A 108 4.04 -13.14 24.50
N THR A 109 4.87 -14.17 24.54
CA THR A 109 6.12 -14.23 23.78
C THR A 109 5.88 -14.65 22.33
N ARG A 110 6.79 -14.28 21.42
CA ARG A 110 6.75 -14.77 20.02
C ARG A 110 6.79 -16.30 19.95
N GLN A 111 7.58 -16.94 20.82
CA GLN A 111 7.66 -18.40 20.93
C GLN A 111 6.29 -19.04 21.23
N ARG A 112 5.49 -18.45 22.13
CA ARG A 112 4.12 -18.92 22.40
C ARG A 112 3.23 -18.81 21.16
N ILE A 113 3.28 -17.67 20.46
CA ILE A 113 2.46 -17.47 19.25
C ILE A 113 2.85 -18.47 18.16
N HIS A 114 4.15 -18.74 17.99
CA HIS A 114 4.63 -19.74 17.04
C HIS A 114 4.14 -21.15 17.40
N ALA A 115 4.16 -21.54 18.68
CA ALA A 115 3.64 -22.83 19.13
C ALA A 115 2.13 -23.01 18.89
N LEU A 116 1.38 -21.91 18.72
CA LEU A 116 -0.04 -21.91 18.35
C LEU A 116 -0.29 -21.91 16.83
N GLY A 117 0.75 -22.04 16.01
CA GLY A 117 0.64 -21.96 14.56
C GLY A 117 0.65 -20.52 13.99
N GLY A 118 1.10 -19.55 14.77
CA GLY A 118 1.32 -18.17 14.32
C GLY A 118 0.16 -17.20 14.57
N LEU A 119 -1.01 -17.71 14.98
CA LEU A 119 -2.18 -16.88 15.31
C LEU A 119 -2.41 -16.83 16.82
N TYR A 120 -2.80 -15.65 17.29
CA TYR A 120 -3.12 -15.45 18.70
C TYR A 120 -4.49 -16.01 19.08
N ASP A 121 -4.55 -16.60 20.27
CA ASP A 121 -5.72 -17.26 20.84
C ASP A 121 -6.54 -16.37 21.80
N GLY A 122 -6.17 -15.10 21.95
CA GLY A 122 -6.85 -14.18 22.87
C GLY A 122 -6.48 -14.36 24.34
N HIS A 123 -5.39 -15.06 24.66
CA HIS A 123 -5.01 -15.40 26.04
C HIS A 123 -5.04 -14.24 27.07
N CYS A 124 -4.63 -13.04 26.68
CA CYS A 124 -4.53 -11.87 27.56
C CYS A 124 -5.78 -10.99 27.54
N ARG A 125 -6.79 -11.35 26.73
CA ARG A 125 -7.97 -10.52 26.45
C ARG A 125 -8.60 -10.00 27.73
N ASP A 126 -8.82 -10.86 28.72
CA ASP A 126 -9.51 -10.52 29.96
C ASP A 126 -8.61 -10.63 31.22
N LEU A 127 -7.28 -10.64 31.04
CA LEU A 127 -6.32 -10.80 32.14
C LEU A 127 -5.88 -9.48 32.80
N GLY A 128 -6.38 -8.33 32.34
CA GLY A 128 -6.06 -7.02 32.93
C GLY A 128 -4.56 -6.70 33.00
N ARG A 129 -3.78 -7.10 31.98
CA ARG A 129 -2.34 -6.87 31.95
C ARG A 129 -2.02 -5.36 31.88
N GLY A 130 -0.90 -4.96 32.47
CA GLY A 130 -0.39 -3.59 32.39
C GLY A 130 0.47 -3.31 31.14
N ALA A 131 0.76 -2.03 30.92
CA ALA A 131 1.54 -1.54 29.78
C ALA A 131 3.04 -1.96 29.74
N PRO A 132 3.78 -1.98 30.87
CA PRO A 132 5.23 -2.18 30.84
C PRO A 132 5.63 -3.47 30.11
N GLY A 133 6.39 -3.32 29.02
CA GLY A 133 6.88 -4.44 28.22
C GLY A 133 5.76 -5.29 27.60
N ALA A 134 4.61 -4.72 27.28
CA ALA A 134 3.51 -5.40 26.59
C ALA A 134 3.32 -4.88 25.16
N ALA A 135 2.77 -5.71 24.27
CA ALA A 135 2.17 -5.22 23.03
C ALA A 135 0.72 -4.79 23.31
N LEU A 136 0.16 -3.91 22.47
CA LEU A 136 -1.27 -3.63 22.45
C LEU A 136 -1.94 -4.40 21.30
N ARG A 137 -3.00 -5.14 21.63
CA ARG A 137 -3.83 -5.86 20.67
C ARG A 137 -5.21 -5.21 20.57
N LEU A 138 -5.76 -5.19 19.37
CA LEU A 138 -7.15 -4.84 19.15
C LEU A 138 -8.04 -5.94 19.73
N ARG A 139 -9.01 -5.58 20.58
CA ARG A 139 -10.11 -6.49 20.94
C ARG A 139 -11.06 -6.50 19.75
N GLN A 140 -11.05 -7.58 18.99
CA GLN A 140 -11.94 -7.72 17.83
C GLN A 140 -13.40 -7.90 18.31
N THR A 141 -14.28 -7.03 17.83
CA THR A 141 -15.75 -7.07 18.02
C THR A 141 -16.53 -7.10 16.71
N GLN A 142 -15.90 -6.71 15.60
CA GLN A 142 -16.50 -6.66 14.26
C GLN A 142 -15.51 -7.22 13.21
N PRO A 143 -15.25 -8.54 13.20
CA PRO A 143 -14.37 -9.15 12.21
C PRO A 143 -15.00 -9.08 10.81
N VAL A 144 -14.15 -8.87 9.82
CA VAL A 144 -14.54 -8.83 8.41
C VAL A 144 -14.00 -10.09 7.74
N TYR A 145 -14.86 -10.87 7.10
CA TYR A 145 -14.51 -12.17 6.52
C TYR A 145 -14.34 -12.16 5.00
N GLY A 146 -14.61 -11.02 4.37
CA GLY A 146 -14.44 -10.82 2.94
C GLY A 146 -14.71 -9.37 2.57
N PHE A 147 -14.31 -8.99 1.37
CA PHE A 147 -14.53 -7.64 0.86
C PHE A 147 -14.64 -7.63 -0.66
N HIS A 148 -15.24 -6.58 -1.20
CA HIS A 148 -15.29 -6.35 -2.63
C HIS A 148 -14.07 -5.56 -3.10
N ASP A 149 -13.25 -6.16 -3.95
CA ASP A 149 -12.16 -5.53 -4.68
C ASP A 149 -12.65 -5.05 -6.06
N ARG A 150 -12.33 -3.81 -6.43
CA ARG A 150 -12.77 -3.18 -7.69
C ARG A 150 -12.27 -3.91 -8.94
N LEU A 151 -11.17 -4.65 -8.85
CA LEU A 151 -10.60 -5.42 -9.94
C LEU A 151 -10.95 -6.91 -9.83
N ARG A 152 -10.87 -7.48 -8.63
CA ARG A 152 -10.98 -8.93 -8.39
C ARG A 152 -12.38 -9.41 -8.02
N GLY A 153 -13.33 -8.51 -7.80
CA GLY A 153 -14.66 -8.85 -7.30
C GLY A 153 -14.62 -9.22 -5.82
N TRP A 154 -15.51 -10.12 -5.40
CA TRP A 154 -15.56 -10.58 -4.00
C TRP A 154 -14.36 -11.46 -3.64
N LEU A 155 -13.69 -11.15 -2.53
CA LEU A 155 -12.58 -11.92 -1.99
C LEU A 155 -12.90 -12.36 -0.56
N ASP A 156 -12.88 -13.65 -0.31
CA ASP A 156 -12.98 -14.23 1.02
C ASP A 156 -11.61 -14.23 1.72
N ALA A 157 -11.63 -13.97 3.03
CA ALA A 157 -10.44 -14.03 3.88
C ALA A 157 -10.41 -15.32 4.70
N ASP A 158 -9.20 -15.74 5.08
CA ASP A 158 -9.02 -16.79 6.07
C ASP A 158 -9.69 -16.36 7.39
N ALA A 159 -10.64 -17.19 7.86
CA ALA A 159 -11.48 -16.86 9.00
C ALA A 159 -10.67 -16.76 10.31
N ALA A 160 -9.59 -17.51 10.44
CA ALA A 160 -8.73 -17.48 11.64
C ALA A 160 -7.89 -16.20 11.68
N LEU A 161 -7.37 -15.76 10.53
CA LEU A 161 -6.67 -14.49 10.37
C LEU A 161 -7.60 -13.29 10.61
N ALA A 162 -8.83 -13.34 10.08
CA ALA A 162 -9.83 -12.28 10.18
C ALA A 162 -10.30 -12.03 11.62
N ARG A 163 -10.48 -13.10 12.41
CA ARG A 163 -10.97 -13.03 13.80
C ARG A 163 -9.88 -12.75 14.84
N GLU A 164 -8.60 -12.79 14.46
CA GLU A 164 -7.51 -12.60 15.41
C GLU A 164 -7.56 -11.19 16.03
N ASP A 165 -7.40 -11.11 17.36
CA ASP A 165 -7.06 -9.87 18.07
C ASP A 165 -5.64 -9.43 17.68
N PHE A 166 -5.48 -8.79 16.52
CA PHE A 166 -4.17 -8.47 15.96
C PHE A 166 -3.46 -7.33 16.69
N ILE A 167 -2.13 -7.29 16.58
CA ILE A 167 -1.29 -6.26 17.20
C ILE A 167 -1.52 -4.91 16.50
N ILE A 168 -1.76 -3.87 17.31
CA ILE A 168 -1.85 -2.46 16.87
C ILE A 168 -0.68 -1.61 17.40
N HIS A 169 -0.02 -2.06 18.46
CA HIS A 169 1.25 -1.50 18.94
C HIS A 169 2.18 -2.62 19.40
N ARG A 170 3.40 -2.65 18.86
CA ARG A 170 4.34 -3.73 19.11
C ARG A 170 5.01 -3.58 20.47
N ARG A 171 5.46 -4.71 21.02
CA ARG A 171 6.19 -4.77 22.30
C ARG A 171 7.50 -3.96 22.32
N ASP A 172 8.12 -3.78 21.15
CA ASP A 172 9.33 -2.98 20.96
C ASP A 172 9.05 -1.48 20.77
N GLY A 173 7.79 -1.05 20.95
CA GLY A 173 7.40 0.36 20.91
C GLY A 173 7.01 0.87 19.53
N LEU A 174 7.16 0.08 18.47
CA LEU A 174 6.78 0.47 17.11
C LEU A 174 5.28 0.31 16.86
N PHE A 175 4.69 1.24 16.13
CA PHE A 175 3.28 1.14 15.71
C PHE A 175 3.12 0.04 14.65
N ALA A 176 2.01 -0.70 14.71
CA ALA A 176 1.74 -1.73 13.71
C ALA A 176 1.30 -1.10 12.39
N TYR A 177 1.71 -1.70 11.27
CA TYR A 177 1.33 -1.28 9.93
C TYR A 177 -0.19 -1.09 9.76
N ASN A 178 -1.01 -2.04 10.24
CA ASN A 178 -2.47 -1.95 10.12
C ASN A 178 -3.07 -0.74 10.85
N LEU A 179 -2.49 -0.30 11.96
CA LEU A 179 -2.92 0.92 12.65
C LEU A 179 -2.55 2.15 11.81
N ALA A 180 -1.27 2.26 11.45
CA ALA A 180 -0.74 3.45 10.81
C ALA A 180 -1.39 3.70 9.44
N VAL A 181 -1.57 2.64 8.63
CA VAL A 181 -2.18 2.77 7.30
C VAL A 181 -3.65 3.22 7.38
N VAL A 182 -4.44 2.70 8.34
CA VAL A 182 -5.84 3.10 8.54
C VAL A 182 -5.92 4.54 9.05
N ALA A 183 -5.07 4.89 10.01
CA ALA A 183 -5.01 6.24 10.57
C ALA A 183 -4.68 7.29 9.50
N ASP A 184 -3.68 7.03 8.66
CA ASP A 184 -3.21 8.00 7.69
C ASP A 184 -4.07 8.04 6.41
N ASP A 185 -4.61 6.90 5.96
CA ASP A 185 -5.57 6.90 4.85
C ASP A 185 -6.85 7.67 5.24
N HIS A 186 -7.35 7.49 6.47
CA HIS A 186 -8.46 8.32 6.99
C HIS A 186 -8.08 9.80 7.08
N PHE A 187 -6.93 10.13 7.67
CA PHE A 187 -6.46 11.51 7.81
C PHE A 187 -6.29 12.23 6.47
N GLN A 188 -5.78 11.54 5.45
CA GLN A 188 -5.58 12.11 4.10
C GLN A 188 -6.86 12.09 3.26
N GLY A 189 -7.97 11.56 3.77
CA GLY A 189 -9.24 11.45 3.03
C GLY A 189 -9.18 10.47 1.85
N VAL A 190 -8.29 9.47 1.90
CA VAL A 190 -8.17 8.45 0.86
C VAL A 190 -9.48 7.64 0.79
N ASN A 191 -10.06 7.55 -0.39
CA ASN A 191 -11.32 6.86 -0.62
C ASN A 191 -11.24 5.66 -1.58
N GLU A 192 -10.11 5.46 -2.28
CA GLU A 192 -9.80 4.20 -2.97
C GLU A 192 -8.31 3.85 -2.84
N ILE A 193 -8.02 2.68 -2.28
CA ILE A 193 -6.67 2.14 -2.09
C ILE A 193 -6.33 1.22 -3.26
N VAL A 194 -5.40 1.69 -4.09
CA VAL A 194 -4.80 0.92 -5.19
C VAL A 194 -3.40 0.46 -4.77
N ARG A 195 -3.17 -0.85 -4.65
CA ARG A 195 -1.89 -1.42 -4.17
C ARG A 195 -1.63 -2.83 -4.71
N GLY A 196 -0.47 -3.43 -4.44
CA GLY A 196 -0.13 -4.79 -4.89
C GLY A 196 -0.95 -5.88 -4.18
N ALA A 197 -1.16 -7.01 -4.86
CA ALA A 197 -1.95 -8.14 -4.35
C ALA A 197 -1.37 -8.86 -3.13
N ASP A 198 -0.11 -8.60 -2.78
CA ASP A 198 0.52 -9.07 -1.55
C ASP A 198 -0.16 -8.50 -0.28
N LEU A 199 -0.90 -7.40 -0.43
CA LEU A 199 -1.62 -6.75 0.65
C LEU A 199 -3.13 -7.09 0.68
N ILE A 200 -3.58 -8.10 -0.07
CA ILE A 200 -4.97 -8.58 -0.02
C ILE A 200 -5.31 -9.08 1.39
N ALA A 201 -4.56 -10.04 1.92
CA ALA A 201 -4.85 -10.68 3.21
C ALA A 201 -5.01 -9.68 4.39
N PRO A 202 -4.14 -8.68 4.60
CA PRO A 202 -4.34 -7.72 5.70
C PRO A 202 -5.52 -6.76 5.51
N THR A 203 -6.13 -6.68 4.32
CA THR A 203 -7.24 -5.76 4.02
C THR A 203 -8.42 -5.93 4.98
N VAL A 204 -8.83 -7.17 5.27
CA VAL A 204 -9.97 -7.39 6.17
C VAL A 204 -9.71 -6.91 7.61
N ARG A 205 -8.46 -6.97 8.08
CA ARG A 205 -8.08 -6.41 9.39
C ARG A 205 -8.15 -4.88 9.39
N GLN A 206 -7.81 -4.26 8.27
CA GLN A 206 -7.87 -2.81 8.10
C GLN A 206 -9.32 -2.33 8.04
N ILE A 207 -10.19 -3.01 7.26
CA ILE A 207 -11.63 -2.70 7.20
C ILE A 207 -12.27 -2.86 8.58
N ALA A 208 -11.97 -3.95 9.28
CA ALA A 208 -12.40 -4.14 10.66
C ALA A 208 -11.99 -2.97 11.59
N LEU A 209 -10.76 -2.47 11.46
CA LEU A 209 -10.28 -1.34 12.24
C LEU A 209 -11.02 -0.04 11.88
N TYR A 210 -11.30 0.22 10.59
CA TYR A 210 -12.17 1.33 10.16
C TYR A 210 -13.55 1.24 10.84
N HIS A 211 -14.21 0.08 10.79
CA HIS A 211 -15.52 -0.11 11.41
C HIS A 211 -15.50 0.11 12.93
N GLN A 212 -14.51 -0.44 13.63
CA GLN A 212 -14.38 -0.25 15.08
C GLN A 212 -14.04 1.18 15.50
N LEU A 213 -13.42 1.97 14.60
CA LEU A 213 -13.19 3.40 14.81
C LEU A 213 -14.39 4.27 14.40
N GLY A 214 -15.45 3.67 13.86
CA GLY A 214 -16.63 4.38 13.37
C GLY A 214 -16.35 5.16 12.07
N TRP A 215 -15.33 4.75 11.31
CA TRP A 215 -14.92 5.39 10.07
C TRP A 215 -15.41 4.62 8.85
N GLN A 216 -15.62 5.33 7.74
CA GLN A 216 -15.92 4.70 6.47
C GLN A 216 -14.65 4.12 5.85
N ALA A 217 -14.64 2.81 5.59
CA ALA A 217 -13.55 2.17 4.87
C ALA A 217 -13.52 2.62 3.40
N PRO A 218 -12.33 2.79 2.80
CA PRO A 218 -12.21 3.12 1.37
C PRO A 218 -12.57 1.92 0.48
N ALA A 219 -12.73 2.18 -0.81
CA ALA A 219 -12.70 1.11 -1.80
C ALA A 219 -11.29 0.52 -1.95
N TYR A 220 -11.18 -0.72 -2.44
CA TYR A 220 -9.90 -1.41 -2.60
C TYR A 220 -9.75 -1.94 -4.03
N LEU A 221 -8.51 -1.90 -4.54
CA LEU A 221 -8.12 -2.44 -5.84
C LEU A 221 -6.70 -3.02 -5.73
N HIS A 222 -6.58 -4.34 -5.89
CA HIS A 222 -5.30 -5.04 -5.75
C HIS A 222 -4.69 -5.43 -7.10
N LEU A 223 -3.67 -4.67 -7.52
CA LEU A 223 -2.89 -4.87 -8.74
C LEU A 223 -2.11 -6.19 -8.74
N PRO A 224 -1.84 -6.76 -9.93
CA PRO A 224 -1.01 -7.97 -10.05
C PRO A 224 0.41 -7.76 -9.50
N LEU A 225 1.02 -8.85 -9.02
CA LEU A 225 2.40 -8.84 -8.53
C LEU A 225 3.39 -9.10 -9.65
N ALA A 226 4.45 -8.29 -9.71
CA ALA A 226 5.63 -8.60 -10.51
C ALA A 226 6.40 -9.75 -9.85
N LEU A 227 6.64 -10.82 -10.61
CA LEU A 227 7.40 -12.00 -10.19
C LEU A 227 8.75 -12.03 -10.91
N ASN A 228 9.77 -12.57 -10.25
CA ASN A 228 11.06 -12.90 -10.87
C ASN A 228 10.98 -14.21 -11.66
N ASP A 229 12.08 -14.60 -12.30
CA ASP A 229 12.18 -15.83 -13.12
C ASP A 229 11.90 -17.12 -12.34
N ASP A 230 12.13 -17.12 -11.02
CA ASP A 230 11.83 -18.24 -10.12
C ASP A 230 10.37 -18.26 -9.63
N GLY A 231 9.52 -17.34 -10.11
CA GLY A 231 8.14 -17.18 -9.66
C GLY A 231 7.99 -16.52 -8.28
N ASN A 232 9.09 -16.06 -7.68
CA ASN A 232 9.07 -15.33 -6.41
C ASN A 232 8.66 -13.87 -6.63
N LYS A 233 7.99 -13.28 -5.63
CA LYS A 233 7.66 -11.85 -5.65
C LYS A 233 8.93 -11.02 -5.85
N LEU A 234 8.90 -10.13 -6.84
CA LEU A 234 9.97 -9.18 -7.08
C LEU A 234 9.95 -8.16 -5.92
N SER A 235 10.93 -8.29 -5.03
CA SER A 235 11.05 -7.51 -3.81
C SER A 235 12.50 -7.17 -3.52
N LYS A 236 12.72 -6.14 -2.71
CA LYS A 236 14.06 -5.71 -2.26
C LYS A 236 14.85 -6.85 -1.58
N GLN A 237 14.15 -7.76 -0.87
CA GLN A 237 14.77 -8.91 -0.21
C GLN A 237 15.25 -9.98 -1.20
N ASN A 238 14.72 -9.98 -2.43
CA ASN A 238 15.07 -10.93 -3.49
C ASN A 238 15.98 -10.28 -4.55
N HIS A 239 16.84 -9.33 -4.15
CA HIS A 239 17.80 -8.65 -5.04
C HIS A 239 17.18 -7.91 -6.24
N ALA A 240 15.95 -7.41 -6.10
CA ALA A 240 15.34 -6.59 -7.15
C ALA A 240 16.19 -5.35 -7.44
N GLN A 241 16.55 -5.16 -8.71
CA GLN A 241 17.32 -4.01 -9.15
C GLN A 241 16.51 -2.72 -9.00
N PRO A 242 17.14 -1.62 -8.54
CA PRO A 242 16.53 -0.30 -8.59
C PRO A 242 16.12 0.06 -10.02
N ILE A 243 15.03 0.80 -10.18
CA ILE A 243 14.63 1.31 -11.49
C ILE A 243 15.69 2.30 -12.00
N PRO A 244 16.06 2.25 -13.30
CA PRO A 244 17.04 3.16 -13.88
C PRO A 244 16.55 4.61 -13.87
N LEU A 245 17.49 5.55 -13.72
CA LEU A 245 17.25 6.99 -13.86
C LEU A 245 17.69 7.54 -15.24
N GLY A 246 17.79 6.66 -16.25
CA GLY A 246 17.97 7.02 -17.66
C GLY A 246 16.63 7.42 -18.30
N ASP A 247 16.45 7.19 -19.60
CA ASP A 247 15.16 7.41 -20.25
C ASP A 247 14.04 6.57 -19.57
N PRO A 248 13.02 7.19 -18.96
CA PRO A 248 11.97 6.45 -18.25
C PRO A 248 10.96 5.79 -19.19
N ARG A 249 10.87 6.22 -20.46
CA ARG A 249 9.81 5.81 -21.39
C ARG A 249 9.77 4.31 -21.64
N PRO A 250 10.89 3.59 -21.88
CA PRO A 250 10.84 2.13 -22.10
C PRO A 250 10.25 1.38 -20.91
N LEU A 251 10.62 1.75 -19.68
CA LEU A 251 10.12 1.09 -18.48
C LEU A 251 8.66 1.46 -18.17
N LEU A 252 8.24 2.70 -18.48
CA LEU A 252 6.83 3.10 -18.40
C LEU A 252 5.96 2.31 -19.39
N LEU A 253 6.39 2.15 -20.64
CA LEU A 253 5.68 1.34 -21.63
C LEU A 253 5.60 -0.14 -21.21
N GLN A 254 6.68 -0.67 -20.63
CA GLN A 254 6.69 -2.00 -20.05
C GLN A 254 5.70 -2.12 -18.87
N ALA A 255 5.68 -1.14 -17.98
CA ALA A 255 4.75 -1.10 -16.84
C ALA A 255 3.28 -0.97 -17.28
N LEU A 256 2.99 -0.17 -18.32
CA LEU A 256 1.67 -0.09 -18.95
C LEU A 256 1.24 -1.43 -19.53
N THR A 257 2.14 -2.09 -20.29
CA THR A 257 1.90 -3.42 -20.85
C THR A 257 1.65 -4.46 -19.75
N PHE A 258 2.42 -4.41 -18.66
CA PHE A 258 2.23 -5.27 -17.49
C PHE A 258 0.85 -5.06 -16.84
N LEU A 259 0.37 -3.82 -16.81
CA LEU A 259 -0.98 -3.46 -16.36
C LEU A 259 -2.07 -3.75 -17.41
N GLY A 260 -1.76 -4.52 -18.46
CA GLY A 260 -2.69 -4.90 -19.53
C GLY A 260 -3.13 -3.73 -20.43
N GLN A 261 -2.52 -2.55 -20.26
CA GLN A 261 -2.74 -1.42 -21.15
C GLN A 261 -2.02 -1.72 -22.47
N THR A 262 -2.60 -1.32 -23.60
CA THR A 262 -2.04 -1.59 -24.93
C THR A 262 -1.44 -0.30 -25.47
N PRO A 263 -0.16 0.02 -25.17
CA PRO A 263 0.45 1.21 -25.72
C PRO A 263 0.58 1.05 -27.25
N ASP A 264 -0.02 1.96 -28.00
CA ASP A 264 0.22 2.09 -29.43
C ASP A 264 1.69 2.42 -29.75
N ALA A 265 2.08 2.27 -31.02
CA ALA A 265 3.44 2.59 -31.43
C ALA A 265 3.74 4.10 -31.29
N ALA A 266 2.73 4.95 -31.39
CA ALA A 266 2.86 6.40 -31.31
C ALA A 266 3.31 6.88 -29.92
N LEU A 267 2.92 6.18 -28.84
CA LEU A 267 3.37 6.48 -27.47
C LEU A 267 4.89 6.40 -27.28
N ARG A 268 5.62 5.66 -28.13
CA ARG A 268 7.07 5.48 -28.02
C ARG A 268 7.85 6.76 -28.34
N ASP A 269 7.31 7.57 -29.23
CA ASP A 269 7.96 8.79 -29.72
C ASP A 269 7.57 10.03 -28.89
N LEU A 270 6.65 9.87 -27.94
CA LEU A 270 6.21 10.95 -27.06
C LEU A 270 7.25 11.30 -25.99
N SER A 271 7.13 12.51 -25.44
CA SER A 271 7.74 12.85 -24.16
C SER A 271 7.09 12.04 -23.03
N THR A 272 7.79 11.89 -21.90
CA THR A 272 7.27 11.21 -20.70
C THR A 272 5.91 11.78 -20.25
N GLU A 273 5.76 13.11 -20.26
CA GLU A 273 4.53 13.80 -19.88
C GLU A 273 3.38 13.51 -20.85
N ALA A 274 3.63 13.58 -22.15
CA ALA A 274 2.63 13.28 -23.16
C ALA A 274 2.22 11.79 -23.15
N LEU A 275 3.18 10.88 -22.91
CA LEU A 275 2.93 9.45 -22.72
C LEU A 275 1.99 9.22 -21.53
N LEU A 276 2.28 9.80 -20.36
CA LEU A 276 1.42 9.64 -19.19
C LEU A 276 0.04 10.27 -19.39
N THR A 277 -0.03 11.43 -20.04
CA THR A 277 -1.31 12.08 -20.37
C THR A 277 -2.20 11.19 -21.23
N GLN A 278 -1.63 10.58 -22.28
CA GLN A 278 -2.36 9.63 -23.11
C GLN A 278 -2.71 8.34 -22.35
N ALA A 279 -1.80 7.82 -21.52
CA ALA A 279 -2.05 6.65 -20.70
C ALA A 279 -3.20 6.85 -19.71
N VAL A 280 -3.34 8.05 -19.13
CA VAL A 280 -4.49 8.43 -18.29
C VAL A 280 -5.78 8.42 -19.10
N ALA A 281 -5.80 9.06 -20.28
CA ALA A 281 -6.99 9.14 -21.12
C ALA A 281 -7.45 7.76 -21.64
N GLN A 282 -6.50 6.86 -21.87
CA GLN A 282 -6.75 5.51 -22.39
C GLN A 282 -6.86 4.45 -21.29
N TRP A 283 -6.74 4.82 -20.01
CA TRP A 283 -6.78 3.88 -18.90
C TRP A 283 -8.07 3.06 -18.91
N ARG A 284 -7.93 1.74 -18.83
CA ARG A 284 -9.02 0.77 -18.73
C ARG A 284 -8.73 -0.19 -17.59
N LEU A 285 -9.54 -0.11 -16.53
CA LEU A 285 -9.38 -0.94 -15.34
C LEU A 285 -9.64 -2.43 -15.67
N GLU A 286 -10.65 -2.69 -16.49
CA GLU A 286 -11.05 -4.02 -16.94
C GLU A 286 -9.96 -4.76 -17.72
N LYS A 287 -8.93 -4.04 -18.22
CA LYS A 287 -7.79 -4.65 -18.89
C LYS A 287 -6.67 -5.09 -17.94
N VAL A 288 -6.68 -4.63 -16.68
CA VAL A 288 -5.64 -4.99 -15.72
C VAL A 288 -5.74 -6.48 -15.41
N PRO A 289 -4.67 -7.28 -15.57
CA PRO A 289 -4.75 -8.71 -15.35
C PRO A 289 -4.82 -9.05 -13.85
N LEU A 290 -5.53 -10.12 -13.50
CA LEU A 290 -5.61 -10.59 -12.11
C LEU A 290 -4.32 -11.29 -11.66
N GLN A 291 -3.66 -11.97 -12.59
CA GLN A 291 -2.37 -12.65 -12.42
C GLN A 291 -1.52 -12.42 -13.68
N VAL A 292 -0.21 -12.37 -13.52
CA VAL A 292 0.71 -12.24 -14.66
C VAL A 292 1.38 -13.60 -14.89
N THR A 293 1.36 -14.05 -16.13
CA THR A 293 1.82 -15.38 -16.54
C THR A 293 3.28 -15.41 -17.00
N GLN A 294 3.92 -14.25 -17.15
CA GLN A 294 5.31 -14.15 -17.62
C GLN A 294 6.22 -13.50 -16.56
N PRO A 295 7.45 -14.02 -16.36
CA PRO A 295 8.45 -13.38 -15.50
C PRO A 295 8.74 -11.94 -15.92
N THR A 296 9.03 -11.10 -14.93
CA THR A 296 9.39 -9.71 -15.18
C THR A 296 10.88 -9.61 -15.51
N THR A 297 11.23 -9.56 -16.79
CA THR A 297 12.59 -9.23 -17.22
C THR A 297 12.77 -7.71 -17.24
N ILE A 298 13.66 -7.18 -16.41
CA ILE A 298 14.04 -5.76 -16.49
C ILE A 298 15.07 -5.65 -17.61
N PRO A 299 14.84 -4.83 -18.66
CA PRO A 299 15.88 -4.57 -19.65
C PRO A 299 17.11 -4.01 -18.94
N SER A 300 18.24 -4.72 -19.03
CA SER A 300 19.52 -4.10 -18.71
C SER A 300 19.69 -2.92 -19.65
N ALA A 301 20.02 -1.74 -19.11
CA ALA A 301 20.38 -0.60 -19.95
C ALA A 301 21.47 -1.07 -20.93
N PRO A 302 21.32 -0.86 -22.25
CA PRO A 302 22.42 -1.14 -23.16
C PRO A 302 23.56 -0.21 -22.73
N PHE A 303 24.68 -0.81 -22.31
CA PHE A 303 25.94 -0.10 -22.25
C PHE A 303 26.18 0.52 -23.63
N SER A 304 25.97 1.83 -23.74
CA SER A 304 26.62 2.64 -24.75
C SER A 304 27.46 3.66 -24.00
N ASN A 305 28.62 3.18 -23.54
CA ASN A 305 29.81 4.00 -23.61
C ASN A 305 30.14 4.14 -25.10
N SER A 306 30.18 5.36 -25.61
CA SER A 306 31.17 5.82 -26.59
C SER A 306 31.02 7.32 -26.85
N PRO A 307 32.11 8.00 -27.28
CA PRO A 307 32.59 9.20 -26.61
C PRO A 307 32.41 10.49 -27.42
N ALA A 308 32.42 11.63 -26.71
CA ALA A 308 33.04 12.89 -27.11
C ALA A 308 33.41 13.67 -25.84
#